data_AF-F8LEA0-F1
#
_entry.id   AF-F8LEA0-F1
#
_cell.length_a   1.000
_cell.length_b   1.000
_cell.length_c   1.000
_cell.angle_alpha   90.00
_cell.angle_beta   90.00
_cell.angle_gamma   90.00
#
_symmetry.space_group_name_H-M   'P 1'
#
loop_
_entity.id
_entity.type
_entity.pdbx_description
1 polymer ?
#
loop_
_entity_poly.entity_id
_entity_poly.type
_entity_poly.pdbx_seq_one_letter_code
_entity_poly.pdbx_strand_id
1 'polypeptide(L)'
;MPKSVSATEKAAASVKKAAESTFELNQFDRAASQLSSTGKDNIRILRGWAKSKGWERFSETGRPEMWGEYVPSLGKYEWRLKIKPEAGFRNGLQEGSRLPRFDSRFGGGEYVNPFTFKIGGREIGTHLPLENNFY
;
A
#
# COMPACT_ATOMS: atom_id res chain seq x y z
N MET A 1 -44.79 18.21 24.24
CA MET A 1 -43.66 19.17 24.17
C MET A 1 -42.36 18.37 24.25
N PRO A 2 -41.54 18.27 23.19
CA PRO A 2 -40.25 17.59 23.30
C PRO A 2 -39.25 18.49 24.05
N LYS A 3 -38.60 17.92 25.06
CA LYS A 3 -37.58 18.58 25.89
C LYS A 3 -36.38 18.96 25.01
N SER A 4 -35.99 20.22 25.04
CA SER A 4 -34.78 20.73 24.41
C SER A 4 -33.56 20.15 25.12
N VAL A 5 -32.86 19.24 24.44
CA VAL A 5 -31.56 18.72 24.89
C VAL A 5 -30.55 19.87 24.87
N SER A 6 -29.85 20.07 25.98
CA SER A 6 -28.92 21.18 26.19
C SER A 6 -27.75 21.13 25.20
N ALA A 7 -27.26 22.29 24.76
CA ALA A 7 -26.10 22.41 23.88
C ALA A 7 -24.84 21.71 24.44
N THR A 8 -24.74 21.60 25.77
CA THR A 8 -23.64 20.92 26.47
C THR A 8 -23.68 19.40 26.30
N GLU A 9 -24.87 18.78 26.21
CA GLU A 9 -25.02 17.33 25.98
C GLU A 9 -24.71 16.96 24.52
N LYS A 10 -25.04 17.84 23.57
CA LYS A 10 -24.65 17.67 22.16
C LYS A 10 -23.13 17.73 21.97
N ALA A 11 -22.45 18.63 22.68
CA ALA A 11 -20.98 18.73 22.63
C ALA A 11 -20.30 17.48 23.21
N ALA A 12 -20.78 16.97 24.35
CA ALA A 12 -20.24 15.75 24.97
C ALA A 12 -20.47 14.48 24.11
N ALA A 13 -21.62 14.37 23.45
CA ALA A 13 -21.90 13.28 22.51
C ALA A 13 -21.03 13.36 21.24
N SER A 14 -20.74 14.57 20.75
CA SER A 14 -19.85 14.78 19.60
C SER A 14 -18.40 14.42 19.90
N VAL A 15 -17.93 14.75 21.11
CA VAL A 15 -16.58 14.39 21.58
C VAL A 15 -16.45 12.88 21.83
N LYS A 16 -17.48 12.23 22.39
CA LYS A 16 -17.51 10.75 22.49
C LYS A 16 -17.53 10.08 21.12
N LYS A 17 -18.29 10.59 20.16
CA LYS A 17 -18.33 10.05 18.78
C LYS A 17 -17.02 10.28 18.02
N ALA A 18 -16.30 11.36 18.30
CA ALA A 18 -14.96 11.63 17.75
C ALA A 18 -13.85 10.80 18.43
N ALA A 19 -14.03 10.43 19.70
CA ALA A 19 -13.13 9.51 20.41
C ALA A 19 -13.42 8.03 20.07
N GLU A 20 -14.67 7.69 19.72
CA GLU A 20 -15.12 6.37 19.28
C GLU A 20 -14.98 6.15 17.77
N SER A 21 -14.60 7.17 16.98
CA SER A 21 -13.91 6.95 15.69
C SER A 21 -12.48 6.46 15.97
N THR A 22 -12.44 5.34 16.69
CA THR A 22 -11.44 4.31 16.64
C THR A 22 -10.81 4.30 15.26
N PHE A 23 -9.48 4.33 15.23
CA PHE A 23 -8.67 4.19 14.03
C PHE A 23 -9.03 2.88 13.32
N GLU A 24 -10.11 2.87 12.55
CA GLU A 24 -10.39 1.77 11.63
C GLU A 24 -9.32 1.85 10.55
N LEU A 25 -8.29 1.03 10.74
CA LEU A 25 -7.25 0.81 9.75
C LEU A 25 -7.94 0.50 8.42
N ASN A 26 -7.55 1.21 7.36
CA ASN A 26 -8.02 0.89 6.03
C ASN A 26 -7.60 -0.57 5.69
N GLN A 27 -8.20 -1.15 4.65
CA GLN A 27 -7.95 -2.54 4.30
C GLN A 27 -6.45 -2.87 4.08
N PHE A 28 -5.68 -1.95 3.50
CA PHE A 28 -4.24 -2.12 3.36
C PHE A 28 -3.57 -2.21 4.74
N ASP A 29 -3.86 -1.28 5.63
CA ASP A 29 -3.22 -1.21 6.95
C ASP A 29 -3.60 -2.42 7.82
N ARG A 30 -4.84 -2.93 7.70
CA ARG A 30 -5.24 -4.20 8.32
C ARG A 30 -4.46 -5.38 7.76
N ALA A 31 -4.31 -5.49 6.45
CA ALA A 31 -3.55 -6.58 5.85
C ALA A 31 -2.05 -6.50 6.21
N ALA A 32 -1.47 -5.29 6.17
CA ALA A 32 -0.08 -5.07 6.52
C ALA A 32 0.22 -5.36 8.00
N SER A 33 -0.74 -5.14 8.90
CA SER A 33 -0.58 -5.45 10.33
C SER A 33 -0.51 -6.95 10.62
N GLN A 34 -1.07 -7.79 9.74
CA GLN A 34 -1.04 -9.26 9.85
C GLN A 34 0.24 -9.89 9.29
N LEU A 35 1.09 -9.14 8.58
CA LEU A 35 2.37 -9.66 8.08
C LEU A 35 3.34 -9.94 9.24
N SER A 36 4.34 -10.79 8.97
CA SER A 36 5.46 -10.99 9.88
C SER A 36 6.27 -9.69 10.07
N SER A 37 7.24 -9.70 11.00
CA SER A 37 8.21 -8.60 11.11
C SER A 37 8.94 -8.36 9.78
N THR A 38 9.34 -9.43 9.09
CA THR A 38 9.98 -9.38 7.76
C THR A 38 9.10 -8.64 6.75
N GLY A 39 7.83 -9.02 6.65
CA GLY A 39 6.89 -8.35 5.73
C GLY A 39 6.71 -6.86 6.05
N LYS A 40 6.59 -6.52 7.33
CA LYS A 40 6.47 -5.12 7.80
C LYS A 40 7.73 -4.30 7.48
N ASP A 41 8.90 -4.87 7.73
CA ASP A 41 10.18 -4.23 7.43
C ASP A 41 10.39 -4.06 5.92
N ASN A 42 10.04 -5.06 5.11
CA ASN A 42 10.09 -4.96 3.66
C ASN A 42 9.17 -3.85 3.14
N ILE A 43 7.95 -3.70 3.68
CA ILE A 43 7.08 -2.55 3.34
C ILE A 43 7.75 -1.22 3.70
N ARG A 44 8.33 -1.11 4.90
CA ARG A 44 9.04 0.10 5.34
C ARG A 44 10.19 0.46 4.40
N ILE A 45 10.98 -0.53 4.00
CA ILE A 45 12.12 -0.37 3.08
C ILE A 45 11.64 0.05 1.70
N LEU A 46 10.62 -0.62 1.15
CA LEU A 46 10.04 -0.29 -0.15
C LEU A 46 9.50 1.15 -0.20
N ARG A 47 8.84 1.60 0.88
CA ARG A 47 8.40 2.99 1.02
C ARG A 47 9.59 3.97 1.06
N GLY A 48 10.63 3.63 1.81
CA GLY A 48 11.88 4.41 1.85
C GLY A 48 12.53 4.52 0.49
N TRP A 49 12.58 3.41 -0.25
CA TRP A 49 13.11 3.36 -1.61
C TRP A 49 12.30 4.23 -2.57
N ALA A 50 10.96 4.12 -2.58
CA ALA A 50 10.11 4.96 -3.42
C ALA A 50 10.32 6.47 -3.14
N LYS A 51 10.38 6.84 -1.86
CA LYS A 51 10.69 8.22 -1.45
C LYS A 51 12.07 8.67 -1.94
N SER A 52 13.09 7.82 -1.85
CA SER A 52 14.44 8.14 -2.35
C SER A 52 14.50 8.39 -3.86
N LYS A 53 13.49 7.91 -4.61
CA LYS A 53 13.33 8.15 -6.04
C LYS A 53 12.49 9.39 -6.36
N GLY A 54 11.98 10.09 -5.35
CA GLY A 54 11.07 11.22 -5.53
C GLY A 54 9.67 10.81 -5.96
N TRP A 55 9.30 9.53 -5.85
CA TRP A 55 7.97 9.07 -6.22
C TRP A 55 6.95 9.45 -5.16
N GLU A 56 5.78 9.83 -5.63
CA GLU A 56 4.65 10.21 -4.78
C GLU A 56 3.76 9.00 -4.52
N ARG A 57 3.17 8.94 -3.33
CA ARG A 57 2.16 7.94 -3.01
C ARG A 57 0.82 8.38 -3.62
N PHE A 58 0.20 7.52 -4.40
CA PHE A 58 -1.16 7.72 -4.88
C PHE A 58 -1.98 6.46 -4.58
N SER A 59 -2.95 6.59 -3.70
CA SER A 59 -3.82 5.47 -3.29
C SER A 59 -5.22 6.02 -3.13
N GLU A 60 -6.08 5.78 -4.11
CA GLU A 60 -7.43 6.33 -4.09
C GLU A 60 -8.37 5.53 -3.18
N THR A 61 -8.20 4.22 -3.03
CA THR A 61 -9.19 3.39 -2.31
C THR A 61 -8.62 2.05 -1.85
N GLY A 62 -7.97 2.00 -0.70
CA GLY A 62 -7.83 0.77 0.12
C GLY A 62 -7.12 -0.46 -0.46
N ARG A 63 -6.63 -0.45 -1.71
CA ARG A 63 -5.88 -1.55 -2.36
C ARG A 63 -5.02 -1.02 -3.51
N PRO A 64 -4.02 -1.81 -3.94
CA PRO A 64 -2.63 -1.79 -3.44
C PRO A 64 -2.14 -0.40 -3.00
N GLU A 65 -1.13 -0.32 -2.13
CA GLU A 65 -0.42 0.95 -1.97
C GLU A 65 0.47 1.17 -3.19
N MET A 66 0.25 2.28 -3.91
CA MET A 66 0.97 2.57 -5.14
C MET A 66 1.80 3.84 -5.01
N TRP A 67 2.97 3.79 -5.63
CA TRP A 67 3.91 4.90 -5.74
C TRP A 67 4.32 5.08 -7.19
N GLY A 68 4.55 6.32 -7.61
CA GLY A 68 5.00 6.62 -8.96
C GLY A 68 5.19 8.10 -9.20
N GLU A 69 5.05 8.50 -10.46
CA GLU A 69 5.26 9.88 -10.88
C GLU A 69 4.35 10.23 -12.07
N TYR A 70 4.06 11.51 -12.23
CA TYR A 70 3.48 12.00 -13.48
C TYR A 70 4.57 12.01 -14.56
N VAL A 71 4.28 11.41 -15.71
CA VAL A 71 5.20 11.34 -16.86
C VAL A 71 4.73 12.35 -17.91
N PRO A 72 5.33 13.56 -18.02
CA PRO A 72 4.82 14.61 -18.89
C PRO A 72 4.81 14.22 -20.37
N SER A 73 5.82 13.47 -20.82
CA SER A 73 5.92 12.99 -22.20
C SER A 73 4.80 12.02 -22.59
N LEU A 74 4.12 11.42 -21.61
CA LEU A 74 2.98 10.52 -21.82
C LEU A 74 1.66 11.14 -21.36
N GLY A 75 1.68 12.35 -20.80
CA GLY A 75 0.51 13.05 -20.27
C GLY A 75 -0.24 12.30 -19.16
N LYS A 76 0.40 11.35 -18.47
CA LYS A 76 -0.28 10.46 -17.51
C LYS A 76 0.60 10.12 -16.30
N TYR A 77 -0.06 9.74 -15.21
CA TYR A 77 0.62 9.15 -14.05
C TYR A 77 1.01 7.69 -14.32
N GLU A 78 2.25 7.33 -14.00
CA GLU A 78 2.72 5.95 -14.06
C GLU A 78 3.15 5.44 -12.70
N TRP A 79 2.58 4.29 -12.30
CA TRP A 79 3.07 3.58 -11.14
C TRP A 79 4.46 2.98 -11.41
N ARG A 80 5.30 3.06 -10.37
CA ARG A 80 6.66 2.53 -10.28
C ARG A 80 6.80 1.46 -9.22
N LEU A 81 6.00 1.53 -8.16
CA LEU A 81 5.92 0.51 -7.11
C LEU A 81 4.46 0.24 -6.72
N LYS A 82 4.13 -1.04 -6.51
CA LYS A 82 2.86 -1.50 -5.94
C LYS A 82 3.14 -2.45 -4.80
N ILE A 83 2.59 -2.17 -3.62
CA ILE A 83 2.70 -3.02 -2.44
C ILE A 83 1.31 -3.65 -2.17
N LYS A 84 1.26 -4.97 -2.07
CA LYS A 84 0.04 -5.77 -1.98
C LYS A 84 0.14 -6.71 -0.77
N PRO A 85 -0.16 -6.22 0.45
CA PRO A 85 -0.09 -7.04 1.66
C PRO A 85 -1.19 -8.12 1.70
N GLU A 86 -2.27 -7.95 0.94
CA GLU A 86 -3.35 -8.93 0.86
C GLU A 86 -3.08 -9.95 -0.25
N ALA A 87 -3.12 -11.24 0.11
CA ALA A 87 -3.13 -12.34 -0.84
C ALA A 87 -4.42 -12.35 -1.67
N GLY A 88 -4.31 -12.68 -2.95
CA GLY A 88 -5.44 -12.85 -3.85
C GLY A 88 -5.96 -14.29 -3.84
N PHE A 89 -7.25 -14.48 -3.60
CA PHE A 89 -7.88 -15.80 -3.50
C PHE A 89 -8.86 -16.12 -4.65
N ARG A 90 -8.86 -15.32 -5.72
CA ARG A 90 -9.73 -15.56 -6.88
C ARG A 90 -9.21 -16.74 -7.72
N ASN A 91 -10.11 -17.55 -8.25
CA ASN A 91 -9.76 -18.62 -9.20
C ASN A 91 -9.13 -18.02 -10.47
N GLY A 92 -8.11 -18.70 -11.02
CA GLY A 92 -7.40 -18.26 -12.23
C GLY A 92 -6.27 -17.24 -12.01
N LEU A 93 -5.95 -16.88 -10.75
CA LEU A 93 -4.80 -16.03 -10.46
C LEU A 93 -3.47 -16.78 -10.65
N GLN A 94 -2.45 -16.06 -11.14
CA GLN A 94 -1.06 -16.53 -11.14
C GLN A 94 -0.64 -16.92 -9.72
N GLU A 95 0.23 -17.93 -9.59
CA GLU A 95 0.64 -18.49 -8.30
C GLU A 95 1.13 -17.43 -7.31
N GLY A 96 2.01 -16.52 -7.77
CA GLY A 96 2.53 -15.42 -6.94
C GLY A 96 1.47 -14.43 -6.47
N SER A 97 0.27 -14.40 -7.07
CA SER A 97 -0.83 -13.55 -6.60
C SER A 97 -1.51 -14.06 -5.32
N ARG A 98 -1.25 -15.31 -4.90
CA ARG A 98 -1.76 -15.91 -3.67
C ARG A 98 -0.95 -15.56 -2.42
N LEU A 99 0.06 -14.69 -2.57
CA LEU A 99 0.93 -14.25 -1.50
C LEU A 99 0.90 -12.72 -1.33
N PRO A 100 1.18 -12.20 -0.12
CA PRO A 100 1.59 -10.83 0.08
C PRO A 100 2.83 -10.53 -0.78
N ARG A 101 2.77 -9.49 -1.60
CA ARG A 101 3.77 -9.25 -2.65
C ARG A 101 3.94 -7.79 -3.01
N PHE A 102 4.94 -7.50 -3.83
CA PHE A 102 5.11 -6.21 -4.48
C PHE A 102 5.53 -6.34 -5.94
N ASP A 103 5.28 -5.28 -6.70
CA ASP A 103 5.76 -5.11 -8.07
C ASP A 103 6.53 -3.78 -8.15
N SER A 104 7.64 -3.73 -8.86
CA SER A 104 8.48 -2.54 -9.00
C SER A 104 9.14 -2.43 -10.38
N ARG A 105 9.17 -1.20 -10.93
CA ARG A 105 9.69 -0.89 -12.26
C ARG A 105 10.13 0.57 -12.39
N PHE A 106 11.08 0.85 -13.26
CA PHE A 106 11.46 2.23 -13.60
C PHE A 106 10.55 2.86 -14.65
N GLY A 107 9.85 2.05 -15.47
CA GLY A 107 9.01 2.52 -16.57
C GLY A 107 9.32 1.78 -17.86
N GLY A 108 8.51 1.98 -18.89
CA GLY A 108 8.80 1.44 -20.24
C GLY A 108 8.93 -0.09 -20.35
N GLY A 109 8.53 -0.85 -19.32
CA GLY A 109 8.72 -2.31 -19.29
C GLY A 109 10.02 -2.78 -18.63
N GLU A 110 10.86 -1.87 -18.11
CA GLU A 110 12.05 -2.19 -17.33
C GLU A 110 11.71 -2.35 -15.84
N TYR A 111 11.97 -3.53 -15.30
CA TYR A 111 11.67 -3.91 -13.93
C TYR A 111 12.93 -3.95 -13.06
N VAL A 112 12.74 -3.73 -11.77
CA VAL A 112 13.85 -3.70 -10.80
C VAL A 112 13.44 -4.39 -9.52
N ASN A 113 14.35 -5.13 -8.90
CA ASN A 113 14.22 -5.61 -7.53
C ASN A 113 14.92 -4.61 -6.58
N PRO A 114 14.19 -3.88 -5.71
CA PRO A 114 14.75 -2.86 -4.84
C PRO A 114 15.71 -3.39 -3.77
N PHE A 115 15.63 -4.68 -3.46
CA PHE A 115 16.43 -5.33 -2.44
C PHE A 115 17.77 -5.84 -2.97
N THR A 116 17.80 -6.24 -4.24
CA THR A 116 19.01 -6.81 -4.87
C THR A 116 19.63 -5.90 -5.93
N PHE A 117 18.95 -4.81 -6.28
CA PHE A 117 19.30 -3.88 -7.36
C PHE A 117 19.41 -4.52 -8.75
N LYS A 118 18.95 -5.77 -8.92
CA LYS A 118 18.87 -6.41 -10.23
C LYS A 118 17.81 -5.70 -11.09
N ILE A 119 18.15 -5.47 -12.35
CA ILE A 119 17.30 -4.84 -13.37
C ILE A 119 17.08 -5.87 -14.48
N GLY A 120 15.86 -5.94 -15.02
CA GLY A 120 15.54 -6.84 -16.13
C GLY A 120 14.06 -6.86 -16.48
N GLY A 121 13.57 -8.03 -16.91
CA GLY A 121 12.18 -8.24 -17.31
C GLY A 121 11.23 -8.43 -16.13
N ARG A 122 9.98 -8.80 -16.43
CA ARG A 122 8.91 -8.97 -15.43
C ARG A 122 9.29 -9.94 -14.30
N GLU A 123 10.07 -10.96 -14.60
CA GLU A 123 10.61 -11.94 -13.66
C GLU A 123 11.48 -11.33 -12.56
N ILE A 124 12.07 -10.15 -12.81
CA ILE A 124 12.92 -9.46 -11.84
C ILE A 124 12.12 -8.60 -10.86
N GLY A 125 10.99 -8.02 -11.27
CA GLY A 125 10.30 -7.00 -10.48
C GLY A 125 8.79 -7.16 -10.38
N THR A 126 8.22 -8.34 -10.67
CA THR A 126 6.79 -8.59 -10.45
C THR A 126 6.56 -9.79 -9.56
N HIS A 127 5.47 -9.75 -8.80
CA HIS A 127 5.03 -10.81 -7.89
C HIS A 127 6.09 -11.23 -6.86
N LEU A 128 6.95 -10.30 -6.46
CA LEU A 128 7.99 -10.58 -5.47
C LEU A 128 7.36 -10.68 -4.08
N PRO A 129 7.56 -11.77 -3.32
CA PRO A 129 6.94 -11.94 -2.02
C PRO A 129 7.41 -10.89 -1.01
N LEU A 130 6.48 -10.33 -0.24
CA LEU A 130 6.80 -9.43 0.87
C LEU A 130 7.41 -10.18 2.06
N GLU A 131 7.11 -11.47 2.20
CA GLU A 131 7.55 -12.30 3.33
C GLU A 131 8.92 -12.96 3.12
N ASN A 132 9.57 -12.70 1.98
CA ASN A 132 10.92 -13.21 1.74
C ASN A 132 11.95 -12.43 2.56
N ASN A 133 12.94 -13.14 3.09
CA ASN A 133 14.11 -12.50 3.63
C ASN A 133 15.08 -12.14 2.50
N PHE A 134 15.36 -10.86 2.34
CA PHE A 134 16.30 -10.35 1.34
C PHE A 134 17.67 -9.97 1.95
N TYR A 135 17.84 -10.17 3.25
CA TYR A 135 19.01 -9.78 4.04
C TYR A 135 19.51 -10.91 4.94
#